data_AF-A0A962ZLE2-F1
#
_entry.id   AF-A0A962ZLE2-F1
#
_cell.length_a   1.000
_cell.length_b   1.000
_cell.length_c   1.000
_cell.angle_alpha   90.00
_cell.angle_beta   90.00
_cell.angle_gamma   90.00
#
_symmetry.space_group_name_H-M   'P 1'
#
loop_
_entity.id
_entity.type
_entity.pdbx_description
1 polymer ?
#
loop_
_entity_poly.entity_id
_entity_poly.type
_entity_poly.pdbx_seq_one_letter_code
_entity_poly.pdbx_strand_id
1 'polypeptide(L)'
;GLDGIKNKIHPGDPADKDLYDLPPEEGKAIPTVASSLTMALEALDADRAFLTEGGVFSDDMIDAYIELKQQDVQRLDMTTHPVEFDMYYSV
;
A
#
# COMPACT_ATOMS: atom_id res chain seq x y z
N GLY A 1 -7.54 2.45 -14.15
CA GLY A 1 -7.88 1.09 -14.60
C GLY A 1 -9.25 1.07 -15.26
N LEU A 2 -9.84 -0.12 -15.50
CA LEU A 2 -11.20 -0.25 -16.06
C LEU A 2 -12.25 0.44 -15.19
N ASP A 3 -12.14 0.28 -13.86
CA ASP A 3 -13.01 0.98 -12.90
C ASP A 3 -12.96 2.50 -13.08
N GLY A 4 -11.77 3.09 -13.14
CA GLY A 4 -11.61 4.52 -13.40
C GLY A 4 -12.21 5.00 -14.73
N ILE A 5 -12.22 4.16 -15.78
CA ILE A 5 -12.90 4.49 -17.04
C ILE A 5 -14.42 4.50 -16.85
N LYS A 6 -14.97 3.49 -16.17
CA LYS A 6 -16.42 3.39 -15.89
C LYS A 6 -16.90 4.55 -15.02
N ASN A 7 -16.16 4.86 -13.95
CA ASN A 7 -16.47 5.90 -12.99
C ASN A 7 -16.01 7.29 -13.42
N LYS A 8 -15.35 7.41 -14.58
CA LYS A 8 -14.81 8.66 -15.14
C LYS A 8 -13.92 9.42 -14.14
N ILE A 9 -13.07 8.69 -13.44
CA ILE A 9 -12.19 9.26 -12.42
C ILE A 9 -11.13 10.12 -13.13
N HIS A 10 -11.12 11.41 -12.80
CA HIS A 10 -10.10 12.33 -13.29
C HIS A 10 -8.81 12.12 -12.49
N PRO A 11 -7.65 11.88 -13.14
CA PRO A 11 -6.38 11.61 -12.44
C PRO A 11 -5.79 12.84 -11.73
N GLY A 12 -6.36 14.03 -11.97
CA GLY A 12 -5.78 15.31 -11.58
C GLY A 12 -4.89 15.88 -12.68
N ASP A 13 -4.27 17.01 -12.39
CA ASP A 13 -3.33 17.65 -13.31
C ASP A 13 -1.98 16.90 -13.28
N PRO A 14 -1.27 16.79 -14.43
CA PRO A 14 0.03 16.16 -14.47
C PRO A 14 1.04 16.97 -13.64
N ALA A 15 1.96 16.26 -12.98
CA ALA A 15 3.10 16.88 -12.32
C ALA A 15 4.23 17.12 -13.33
N ASP A 16 4.65 18.37 -13.50
CA ASP A 16 5.77 18.77 -14.37
C ASP A 16 7.12 18.90 -13.63
N LYS A 17 7.12 18.69 -12.30
CA LYS A 17 8.29 18.82 -11.42
C LYS A 17 8.88 17.45 -11.07
N ASP A 18 10.19 17.41 -10.79
CA ASP A 18 10.82 16.21 -10.25
C ASP A 18 10.31 15.95 -8.83
N LEU A 19 9.69 14.78 -8.62
CA LEU A 19 9.03 14.42 -7.37
C LEU A 19 10.00 14.22 -6.21
N TYR A 20 11.28 13.95 -6.48
CA TYR A 20 12.29 13.76 -5.43
C TYR A 20 12.87 15.08 -4.91
N ASP A 21 12.76 16.15 -5.69
CA ASP A 21 13.31 17.48 -5.37
C ASP A 21 12.22 18.48 -4.93
N LEU A 22 11.00 18.02 -4.68
CA LEU A 22 9.92 18.88 -4.25
C LEU A 22 10.15 19.41 -2.82
N PRO A 23 9.84 20.69 -2.55
CA PRO A 23 9.76 21.19 -1.19
C PRO A 23 8.79 20.34 -0.35
N PRO A 24 9.10 20.05 0.94
CA PRO A 24 8.26 19.17 1.77
C PRO A 24 6.80 19.60 1.86
N GLU A 25 6.52 20.90 1.83
CA GLU A 25 5.15 21.44 1.85
C GLU A 25 4.37 21.14 0.57
N GLU A 26 5.04 21.14 -0.59
CA GLU A 26 4.42 20.76 -1.87
C GLU A 26 4.23 19.24 -1.97
N GLY A 27 5.19 18.46 -1.47
CA GLY A 27 5.13 16.99 -1.48
C GLY A 27 3.97 16.41 -0.65
N LYS A 28 3.59 17.07 0.46
CA LYS A 28 2.44 16.65 1.29
C LYS A 28 1.10 16.64 0.55
N ALA A 29 0.96 17.45 -0.50
CA ALA A 29 -0.27 17.53 -1.28
C ALA A 29 -0.40 16.37 -2.28
N ILE A 30 0.67 15.60 -2.50
CA ILE A 30 0.71 14.52 -3.48
C ILE A 30 0.35 13.20 -2.78
N PRO A 31 -0.69 12.49 -3.24
CA PRO A 31 -0.99 11.15 -2.75
C PRO A 31 0.20 10.22 -2.97
N THR A 32 0.59 9.46 -1.94
CA THR A 32 1.69 8.49 -2.01
C THR A 32 1.19 7.06 -1.98
N VAL A 33 2.04 6.14 -2.39
CA VAL A 33 1.79 4.70 -2.25
C VAL A 33 1.83 4.26 -0.78
N ALA A 34 1.31 3.07 -0.49
CA ALA A 34 1.38 2.46 0.83
C ALA A 34 2.83 2.34 1.32
N SER A 35 3.09 2.70 2.58
CA SER A 35 4.43 2.70 3.17
C SER A 35 4.88 1.35 3.69
N SER A 36 3.95 0.40 3.86
CA SER A 36 4.22 -0.95 4.34
C SER A 36 3.31 -1.96 3.67
N LEU A 37 3.71 -3.23 3.72
CA LEU A 37 2.85 -4.33 3.26
C LEU A 37 1.55 -4.38 4.06
N THR A 38 1.60 -4.17 5.38
CA THR A 38 0.41 -4.11 6.25
C THR A 38 -0.59 -3.08 5.75
N MET A 39 -0.13 -1.85 5.49
CA MET A 39 -1.00 -0.78 4.99
C MET A 39 -1.61 -1.13 3.63
N ALA A 40 -0.84 -1.78 2.74
CA ALA A 40 -1.34 -2.22 1.45
C ALA A 40 -2.41 -3.31 1.57
N LEU A 41 -2.25 -4.26 2.50
CA LEU A 41 -3.24 -5.31 2.77
C LEU A 41 -4.52 -4.73 3.37
N GLU A 42 -4.42 -3.77 4.29
CA GLU A 42 -5.57 -3.04 4.85
C GLU A 42 -6.32 -2.23 3.78
N ALA A 43 -5.60 -1.55 2.88
CA ALA A 43 -6.21 -0.85 1.75
C ALA A 43 -6.90 -1.82 0.78
N LEU A 44 -6.29 -2.97 0.50
CA LEU A 44 -6.89 -4.02 -0.32
C LEU A 44 -8.19 -4.54 0.31
N ASP A 45 -8.19 -4.79 1.62
CA ASP A 45 -9.38 -5.23 2.35
C ASP A 45 -10.52 -4.19 2.23
N ALA A 46 -10.19 -2.93 2.51
CA ALA A 46 -11.15 -1.82 2.54
C ALA A 46 -11.70 -1.42 1.17
N ASP A 47 -10.93 -1.59 0.09
CA ASP A 47 -11.29 -1.13 -1.27
C ASP A 47 -11.14 -2.23 -2.34
N ARG A 48 -11.67 -3.44 -2.06
CA ARG A 48 -11.63 -4.58 -3.00
C ARG A 48 -12.70 -4.57 -4.10
N ALA A 49 -13.68 -3.66 -4.04
CA ALA A 49 -14.86 -3.70 -4.90
C ALA A 49 -14.53 -3.61 -6.40
N PHE A 50 -13.51 -2.83 -6.76
CA PHE A 50 -13.07 -2.70 -8.14
C PHE A 50 -12.45 -4.00 -8.71
N LEU A 51 -12.03 -4.93 -7.84
CA LEU A 51 -11.50 -6.24 -8.23
C LEU A 51 -12.59 -7.31 -8.31
N THR A 52 -13.59 -7.24 -7.44
CA THR A 52 -14.70 -8.21 -7.41
C THR A 52 -15.75 -7.93 -8.49
N GLU A 53 -15.72 -6.74 -9.11
CA GLU A 53 -16.62 -6.38 -10.20
C GLU A 53 -16.51 -7.39 -11.37
N GLY A 54 -17.65 -7.96 -11.76
CA GLY A 54 -17.71 -8.97 -12.83
C GLY A 54 -17.25 -10.37 -12.41
N GLY A 55 -17.00 -10.61 -11.11
CA GLY A 55 -16.60 -11.92 -10.59
C GLY A 55 -15.19 -12.35 -11.00
N VAL A 56 -14.32 -11.39 -11.34
CA VAL A 56 -12.92 -11.65 -11.70
C VAL A 56 -12.15 -12.15 -10.47
N PHE A 57 -12.36 -11.49 -9.33
CA PHE A 57 -11.90 -11.92 -8.02
C PHE A 57 -13.10 -12.23 -7.12
N SER A 58 -12.96 -13.21 -6.23
CA SER A 58 -13.93 -13.47 -5.16
C SER A 58 -13.40 -12.96 -3.83
N ASP A 59 -14.30 -12.62 -2.91
CA ASP A 59 -13.92 -12.21 -1.56
C ASP A 59 -13.08 -13.27 -0.86
N ASP A 60 -13.49 -14.56 -0.95
CA ASP A 60 -12.75 -15.68 -0.38
C ASP A 60 -11.29 -15.75 -0.87
N MET A 61 -11.05 -15.42 -2.14
CA MET A 61 -9.70 -15.46 -2.72
C MET A 61 -8.84 -14.29 -2.23
N ILE A 62 -9.44 -13.11 -2.11
CA ILE A 62 -8.79 -11.92 -1.57
C ILE A 62 -8.48 -12.12 -0.07
N ASP A 63 -9.42 -12.65 0.69
CA ASP A 63 -9.24 -12.94 2.13
C ASP A 63 -8.12 -13.96 2.35
N ALA A 64 -8.11 -15.05 1.59
CA ALA A 64 -7.04 -16.04 1.66
C ALA A 64 -5.66 -15.46 1.30
N TYR A 65 -5.62 -14.54 0.32
CA TYR A 65 -4.38 -13.84 -0.04
C TYR A 65 -3.90 -12.92 1.08
N ILE A 66 -4.80 -12.15 1.68
CA ILE A 66 -4.50 -11.26 2.81
C ILE A 66 -3.97 -12.10 3.99
N GLU A 67 -4.66 -13.18 4.35
CA GLU A 67 -4.23 -14.06 5.44
C GLU A 67 -2.82 -14.63 5.19
N LEU A 68 -2.57 -15.14 3.99
CA LEU A 68 -1.26 -15.67 3.61
C LEU A 68 -0.16 -14.62 3.74
N LYS A 69 -0.42 -13.38 3.30
CA LYS A 69 0.57 -12.29 3.38
C LYS A 69 0.73 -11.72 4.79
N GLN A 70 -0.31 -11.77 5.60
CA GLN A 70 -0.24 -11.38 7.01
C GLN A 70 0.74 -12.27 7.78
N GLN A 71 0.89 -13.54 7.40
CA GLN A 71 1.91 -14.43 7.99
C GLN A 71 3.34 -13.95 7.70
N ASP A 72 3.60 -13.46 6.48
CA ASP A 72 4.91 -12.88 6.11
C ASP A 72 5.20 -11.62 6.93
N VAL A 73 4.20 -10.74 7.07
CA VAL A 73 4.28 -9.53 7.91
C VAL A 73 4.60 -9.89 9.36
N GLN A 74 3.80 -10.77 9.95
CA GLN A 74 3.97 -11.21 11.34
C GLN A 74 5.37 -11.79 11.59
N ARG A 75 5.88 -12.59 10.65
CA ARG A 75 7.22 -13.14 10.78
C ARG A 75 8.28 -12.05 10.83
N LEU A 76 8.19 -11.03 9.99
CA LEU A 76 9.14 -9.93 9.96
C LEU A 76 9.04 -9.10 11.25
N ASP A 77 7.82 -8.72 11.63
CA ASP A 77 7.56 -7.86 12.79
C ASP A 77 7.97 -8.50 14.13
N MET A 78 7.88 -9.82 14.24
CA MET A 78 8.27 -10.57 15.44
C MET A 78 9.74 -10.99 15.46
N THR A 79 10.51 -10.70 14.41
CA THR A 79 11.93 -11.04 14.33
C THR A 79 12.77 -9.79 14.53
N THR A 80 13.64 -9.80 15.55
CA THR A 80 14.60 -8.72 15.79
C THR A 80 15.49 -8.49 14.56
N HIS A 81 15.48 -7.26 14.03
CA HIS A 81 16.32 -6.91 12.89
C HIS A 81 17.78 -6.67 13.35
N PRO A 82 18.82 -7.10 12.59
CA PRO A 82 20.21 -6.87 12.98
C PRO A 82 20.58 -5.41 13.27
N VAL A 83 19.92 -4.47 12.59
CA VAL A 83 20.10 -3.02 12.83
C VAL A 83 19.62 -2.61 14.23
N GLU A 84 18.64 -3.30 14.82
CA GLU A 84 18.22 -3.03 16.21
C GLU A 84 19.33 -3.34 17.21
N PHE A 85 20.17 -4.36 16.94
CA PHE A 85 21.35 -4.61 17.77
C PHE A 85 22.36 -3.47 17.64
N ASP A 86 22.63 -2.99 16.42
CA ASP A 86 23.51 -1.82 16.21
C ASP A 86 22.98 -0.57 16.95
N MET A 87 21.67 -0.34 16.90
CA MET A 87 21.04 0.84 17.52
C MET A 87 20.93 0.74 19.06
N TYR A 88 20.66 -0.45 19.60
CA TYR A 88 20.19 -0.60 20.98
C TYR A 88 21.02 -1.52 21.88
N TYR A 89 21.98 -2.31 21.35
CA TYR A 89 22.71 -3.31 22.16
C TYR A 89 23.64 -2.70 23.22
N SER A 90 24.18 -1.51 22.97
CA SER A 90 25.14 -0.82 23.87
C SER A 90 24.57 0.45 24.52
N VAL A 91 23.23 0.59 24.53
CA VAL A 91 22.53 1.63 25.28
C VAL A 91 22.60 1.33 26.77
#